data_AF-A0A2V8M257-F1
#
_entry.id   AF-A0A2V8M257-F1
#
_cell.length_a   1.000
_cell.length_b   1.000
_cell.length_c   1.000
_cell.angle_alpha   90.00
_cell.angle_beta   90.00
_cell.angle_gamma   90.00
#
_symmetry.space_group_name_H-M   'P 1'
#
loop_
_entity.id
_entity.type
_entity.pdbx_description
1 polymer ?
#
loop_
_entity_poly.entity_id
_entity_poly.type
_entity_poly.pdbx_seq_one_letter_code
_entity_poly.pdbx_strand_id
1 'polypeptide(L)'
;MDLPYNLDGISTDANRADGDFDGKKQTLAGELLPSELALNGVRFKLGSGAPGALNVLVPKGETVALPQGSYNRVYILAAAVGGDAPITIDGHNLTIREWQGPVGQWDSRLKEPRQLHEVAVAPMTRGQSWTADAIDQDLVVKYDPATGVVKGMDQIRRGFVKRDEIAWVLTHRHSPKGNQPYVASYIFSYAIDLPAGAREVRLPNDPRIRIMAMTAVREPSRLRPATALYAADLAEPARNK
;
A
#
# COMPACT_ATOMS: atom_id res chain seq x y z
N MET A 1 17.66 9.17 6.10
CA MET A 1 18.68 9.74 5.19
C MET A 1 17.98 10.61 4.16
N ASP A 2 18.66 11.57 3.54
CA ASP A 2 18.07 12.38 2.48
C ASP A 2 17.97 11.57 1.19
N LEU A 3 16.85 11.68 0.49
CA LEU A 3 16.58 10.97 -0.76
C LEU A 3 16.45 11.95 -1.92
N PRO A 4 16.84 11.55 -3.14
CA PRO A 4 16.70 12.37 -4.34
C PRO A 4 15.25 12.35 -4.84
N TYR A 5 14.31 12.85 -4.05
CA TYR A 5 12.88 12.87 -4.40
C TYR A 5 12.66 13.46 -5.79
N ASN A 6 11.76 12.84 -6.55
CA ASN A 6 11.52 13.16 -7.96
C ASN A 6 10.04 13.19 -8.34
N LEU A 7 9.16 13.02 -7.34
CA LEU A 7 7.71 13.11 -7.47
C LEU A 7 7.14 13.92 -6.32
N ASP A 8 6.18 14.80 -6.64
CA ASP A 8 5.29 15.41 -5.67
C ASP A 8 4.07 14.49 -5.49
N GLY A 9 4.00 13.77 -4.38
CA GLY A 9 2.96 12.79 -4.09
C GLY A 9 2.08 13.14 -2.88
N ILE A 10 2.28 14.33 -2.29
CA ILE A 10 1.61 14.77 -1.06
C ILE A 10 1.01 16.15 -1.32
N SER A 11 -0.26 16.33 -0.97
CA SER A 11 -0.91 17.64 -1.09
C SER A 11 -1.53 18.07 0.24
N THR A 12 -1.61 19.37 0.46
CA THR A 12 -2.29 19.92 1.64
C THR A 12 -3.81 19.97 1.44
N ASP A 13 -4.57 19.95 2.52
CA ASP A 13 -6.03 20.12 2.46
C ASP A 13 -6.43 21.44 1.75
N ALA A 14 -5.65 22.51 1.87
CA ALA A 14 -5.91 23.78 1.17
C ALA A 14 -5.63 23.70 -0.35
N ASN A 15 -4.82 22.76 -0.83
CA ASN A 15 -4.39 22.66 -2.22
C ASN A 15 -4.39 21.19 -2.72
N ARG A 16 -5.55 20.54 -2.66
CA ARG A 16 -5.72 19.08 -2.90
C ARG A 16 -5.35 18.58 -4.30
N ALA A 17 -5.24 19.49 -5.27
CA ALA A 17 -4.87 19.17 -6.65
C ALA A 17 -3.35 19.25 -6.92
N ASP A 18 -2.56 19.54 -5.88
CA ASP A 18 -1.12 19.74 -5.96
C ASP A 18 -0.35 18.44 -5.81
N GLY A 19 0.03 17.85 -6.93
CA GLY A 19 0.80 16.61 -6.96
C GLY A 19 0.04 15.42 -7.58
N ASP A 20 0.73 14.29 -7.62
CA ASP A 20 0.29 13.09 -8.31
C ASP A 20 1.03 11.85 -7.79
N PHE A 21 0.46 11.16 -6.81
CA PHE A 21 1.04 9.94 -6.26
C PHE A 21 0.86 8.75 -7.20
N ASP A 22 -0.31 8.59 -7.83
CA ASP A 22 -0.69 7.35 -8.54
C ASP A 22 -0.77 7.48 -10.07
N GLY A 23 -0.46 8.66 -10.63
CA GLY A 23 -0.64 8.98 -12.05
C GLY A 23 -2.08 9.37 -12.41
N LYS A 24 -2.99 9.44 -11.43
CA LYS A 24 -4.39 9.85 -11.58
C LYS A 24 -4.71 11.11 -10.80
N LYS A 25 -3.68 11.88 -10.42
CA LYS A 25 -3.78 13.10 -9.60
C LYS A 25 -4.34 12.86 -8.19
N GLN A 26 -4.19 11.65 -7.68
CA GLN A 26 -4.48 11.36 -6.27
C GLN A 26 -3.20 11.50 -5.47
N THR A 27 -3.29 12.01 -4.24
CA THR A 27 -2.12 12.24 -3.37
C THR A 27 -2.39 11.78 -1.95
N LEU A 28 -1.32 11.52 -1.20
CA LEU A 28 -1.40 11.38 0.24
C LEU A 28 -1.84 12.71 0.86
N ALA A 29 -2.74 12.65 1.82
CA ALA A 29 -3.21 13.82 2.55
C ALA A 29 -2.10 14.31 3.51
N GLY A 30 -1.49 15.45 3.19
CA GLY A 30 -0.26 15.94 3.84
C GLY A 30 -0.46 16.31 5.30
N GLU A 31 -1.65 16.76 5.70
CA GLU A 31 -1.99 17.07 7.09
C GLU A 31 -2.08 15.82 7.99
N LEU A 32 -2.09 14.63 7.41
CA LEU A 32 -2.02 13.35 8.14
C LEU A 32 -0.60 12.79 8.23
N LEU A 33 0.38 13.43 7.58
CA LEU A 33 1.76 12.95 7.58
C LEU A 33 2.61 13.79 8.54
N PRO A 34 3.32 13.15 9.49
CA PRO A 34 4.30 13.87 10.29
C PRO A 34 5.54 14.20 9.45
N SER A 35 6.35 15.17 9.88
CA SER A 35 7.65 15.43 9.24
C SER A 35 8.69 14.35 9.55
N GLU A 36 8.53 13.67 10.69
CA GLU A 36 9.35 12.53 11.13
C GLU A 36 8.43 11.43 11.67
N LEU A 37 8.70 10.18 11.28
CA LEU A 37 8.03 9.00 11.80
C LEU A 37 9.00 8.17 12.64
N ALA A 38 8.60 7.77 13.84
CA ALA A 38 9.33 6.82 14.67
C ALA A 38 8.56 5.49 14.73
N LEU A 39 9.16 4.42 14.22
CA LEU A 39 8.59 3.07 14.19
C LEU A 39 9.57 2.10 14.83
N ASN A 40 9.17 1.38 15.88
CA ASN A 40 10.03 0.40 16.59
C ASN A 40 11.42 0.95 16.99
N GLY A 41 11.50 2.23 17.36
CA GLY A 41 12.76 2.89 17.73
C GLY A 41 13.61 3.37 16.55
N VAL A 42 13.18 3.13 15.31
CA VAL A 42 13.81 3.60 14.07
C VAL A 42 13.14 4.90 13.62
N ARG A 43 13.93 5.93 13.32
CA ARG A 43 13.44 7.24 12.86
C ARG A 43 13.56 7.40 11.36
N PHE A 44 12.52 7.96 10.75
CA PHE A 44 12.40 8.23 9.33
C PHE A 44 12.07 9.70 9.11
N LYS A 45 12.90 10.38 8.31
CA LYS A 45 12.62 11.74 7.84
C LYS A 45 11.81 11.65 6.56
N LEU A 46 10.58 12.16 6.58
CA LEU A 46 9.71 12.20 5.41
C LEU A 46 9.99 13.45 4.55
N GLY A 47 9.59 13.40 3.28
CA GLY A 47 9.64 14.55 2.39
C GLY A 47 8.72 15.69 2.85
N SER A 48 8.99 16.90 2.39
CA SER A 48 8.17 18.07 2.72
C SER A 48 6.78 17.97 2.10
N GLY A 49 5.72 18.20 2.89
CA GLY A 49 4.35 18.35 2.39
C GLY A 49 4.01 19.77 1.92
N ALA A 50 5.01 20.65 1.78
CA ALA A 50 4.79 22.00 1.26
C ALA A 50 4.36 21.97 -0.22
N PRO A 51 3.52 22.93 -0.66
CA PRO A 51 3.05 22.94 -2.04
C PRO A 51 4.16 22.88 -3.10
N GLY A 52 4.00 21.98 -4.07
CA GLY A 52 4.95 21.73 -5.16
C GLY A 52 6.29 21.10 -4.77
N ALA A 53 6.48 20.69 -3.51
CA ALA A 53 7.72 20.05 -3.07
C ALA A 53 7.79 18.60 -3.58
N LEU A 54 8.97 18.18 -4.05
CA LEU A 54 9.21 16.77 -4.32
C LEU A 54 9.44 16.03 -3.01
N ASN A 55 8.64 15.00 -2.76
CA ASN A 55 8.54 14.34 -1.46
C ASN A 55 8.47 12.81 -1.55
N VAL A 56 8.43 12.27 -2.76
CA VAL A 56 8.46 10.84 -3.04
C VAL A 56 9.53 10.53 -4.07
N LEU A 57 10.22 9.41 -3.88
CA LEU A 57 11.18 8.86 -4.82
C LEU A 57 10.53 7.74 -5.63
N VAL A 58 10.43 7.93 -6.94
CA VAL A 58 10.12 6.89 -7.91
C VAL A 58 11.45 6.36 -8.45
N PRO A 59 11.84 5.11 -8.12
CA PRO A 59 13.16 4.63 -8.41
C PRO A 59 13.34 4.29 -9.89
N LYS A 60 14.44 4.73 -10.47
CA LYS A 60 14.82 4.59 -11.91
C LYS A 60 16.05 3.70 -12.11
N GLY A 61 16.43 2.93 -11.09
CA GLY A 61 17.60 2.05 -11.10
C GLY A 61 18.88 2.67 -10.52
N GLU A 62 18.78 3.85 -9.91
CA GLU A 62 19.89 4.55 -9.26
C GLU A 62 20.38 3.87 -7.97
N THR A 63 21.58 4.25 -7.55
CA THR A 63 22.11 3.93 -6.22
C THR A 63 21.89 5.10 -5.26
N VAL A 64 21.56 4.78 -4.01
CA VAL A 64 21.44 5.75 -2.92
C VAL A 64 22.60 5.54 -1.95
N ALA A 65 23.39 6.57 -1.72
CA ALA A 65 24.49 6.53 -0.76
C ALA A 65 23.95 6.38 0.67
N LEU A 66 24.55 5.46 1.42
CA LEU A 66 24.27 5.28 2.84
C LEU A 66 25.00 6.37 3.66
N PRO A 67 24.43 6.81 4.78
CA PRO A 67 25.13 7.68 5.71
C PRO A 67 26.46 7.05 6.17
N GLN A 68 27.43 7.88 6.52
CA GLN A 68 28.66 7.39 7.13
C GLN A 68 28.35 6.68 8.46
N GLY A 69 28.90 5.48 8.64
CA GLY A 69 28.69 4.67 9.83
C GLY A 69 28.84 3.18 9.54
N SER A 70 28.68 2.37 10.58
CA SER A 70 28.74 0.90 10.50
C SER A 70 27.34 0.30 10.56
N TYR A 71 26.55 0.53 9.51
CA TYR A 71 25.19 0.02 9.39
C TYR A 71 25.18 -1.41 8.83
N ASN A 72 24.19 -2.21 9.23
CA ASN A 72 23.98 -3.57 8.74
C ASN A 72 22.57 -3.80 8.19
N ARG A 73 21.74 -2.75 8.16
CA ARG A 73 20.37 -2.80 7.66
C ARG A 73 19.90 -1.45 7.16
N VAL A 74 19.01 -1.46 6.18
CA VAL A 74 18.23 -0.32 5.74
C VAL A 74 16.75 -0.64 5.88
N TYR A 75 16.01 0.27 6.50
CA TYR A 75 14.55 0.28 6.43
C TYR A 75 14.09 1.25 5.34
N ILE A 76 13.04 0.85 4.63
CA ILE A 76 12.44 1.58 3.53
C ILE A 76 10.95 1.73 3.83
N LEU A 77 10.47 2.97 3.86
CA LEU A 77 9.04 3.27 3.85
C LEU A 77 8.59 3.36 2.40
N ALA A 78 7.80 2.40 1.95
CA ALA A 78 7.40 2.28 0.56
C ALA A 78 5.94 1.86 0.37
N ALA A 79 5.41 2.19 -0.80
CA ALA A 79 4.14 1.68 -1.31
C ALA A 79 4.22 1.53 -2.83
N ALA A 80 3.33 0.71 -3.40
CA ALA A 80 3.19 0.52 -4.84
C ALA A 80 1.89 1.15 -5.35
N VAL A 81 1.85 1.48 -6.63
CA VAL A 81 0.64 1.94 -7.33
C VAL A 81 0.31 1.00 -8.50
N GLY A 82 -0.98 0.74 -8.72
CA GLY A 82 -1.46 -0.14 -9.80
C GLY A 82 -1.35 -1.64 -9.50
N GLY A 83 -1.16 -2.01 -8.24
CA GLY A 83 -1.07 -3.39 -7.74
C GLY A 83 0.19 -3.63 -6.92
N ASP A 84 0.21 -4.74 -6.19
CA ASP A 84 1.41 -5.23 -5.51
C ASP A 84 2.54 -5.46 -6.52
N ALA A 85 3.74 -4.97 -6.22
CA ALA A 85 4.87 -4.93 -7.12
C ALA A 85 6.05 -5.77 -6.59
N PRO A 86 6.32 -6.95 -7.18
CA PRO A 86 7.54 -7.71 -6.86
C PRO A 86 8.76 -6.98 -7.43
N ILE A 87 9.77 -6.75 -6.60
CA ILE A 87 11.01 -6.04 -6.95
C ILE A 87 12.23 -6.73 -6.36
N THR A 88 13.40 -6.30 -6.80
CA THR A 88 14.69 -6.67 -6.21
C THR A 88 15.45 -5.41 -5.83
N ILE A 89 15.95 -5.35 -4.59
CA ILE A 89 16.87 -4.31 -4.11
C ILE A 89 18.12 -5.01 -3.60
N ASP A 90 19.29 -4.71 -4.17
CA ASP A 90 20.57 -5.36 -3.85
C ASP A 90 20.52 -6.90 -3.79
N GLY A 91 19.76 -7.53 -4.68
CA GLY A 91 19.59 -8.99 -4.71
C GLY A 91 18.56 -9.55 -3.72
N HIS A 92 17.97 -8.71 -2.86
CA HIS A 92 16.87 -9.08 -1.99
C HIS A 92 15.53 -8.94 -2.72
N ASN A 93 14.77 -10.03 -2.81
CA ASN A 93 13.43 -10.04 -3.40
C ASN A 93 12.40 -9.57 -2.37
N LEU A 94 11.62 -8.56 -2.74
CA LEU A 94 10.55 -7.98 -1.94
C LEU A 94 9.27 -7.88 -2.79
N THR A 95 8.12 -7.78 -2.13
CA THR A 95 6.87 -7.36 -2.78
C THR A 95 6.39 -6.08 -2.11
N ILE A 96 6.46 -4.96 -2.83
CA ILE A 96 5.96 -3.69 -2.32
C ILE A 96 4.44 -3.66 -2.52
N ARG A 97 3.71 -3.44 -1.44
CA ARG A 97 2.25 -3.49 -1.41
C ARG A 97 1.59 -2.25 -1.97
N GLU A 98 0.49 -2.49 -2.67
CA GLU A 98 -0.42 -1.45 -3.18
C GLU A 98 -0.89 -0.53 -2.04
N TRP A 99 -0.76 0.79 -2.27
CA TRP A 99 -1.01 1.86 -1.31
C TRP A 99 -2.49 2.05 -0.96
N GLN A 100 -3.40 1.52 -1.76
CA GLN A 100 -4.85 1.62 -1.54
C GLN A 100 -5.54 0.25 -1.47
N GLY A 101 -6.82 0.26 -1.10
CA GLY A 101 -7.65 -0.93 -0.97
C GLY A 101 -7.41 -1.70 0.33
N PRO A 102 -8.03 -2.87 0.53
CA PRO A 102 -7.95 -3.56 1.80
C PRO A 102 -6.59 -4.21 2.01
N VAL A 103 -6.13 -4.16 3.27
CA VAL A 103 -4.99 -4.95 3.75
C VAL A 103 -5.39 -6.38 4.12
N GLY A 104 -6.68 -6.68 4.13
CA GLY A 104 -7.21 -8.04 4.20
C GLY A 104 -8.70 -8.08 3.90
N GLN A 105 -9.16 -9.23 3.42
CA GLN A 105 -10.58 -9.49 3.17
C GLN A 105 -10.93 -10.95 3.48
N TRP A 106 -12.19 -11.19 3.79
CA TRP A 106 -12.77 -12.53 3.81
C TRP A 106 -13.12 -12.99 2.39
N ASP A 107 -13.55 -14.25 2.28
CA ASP A 107 -14.07 -14.81 1.04
C ASP A 107 -15.18 -13.92 0.44
N SER A 108 -15.03 -13.58 -0.83
CA SER A 108 -15.93 -12.68 -1.55
C SER A 108 -16.79 -13.45 -2.53
N ARG A 109 -18.12 -13.27 -2.40
CA ARG A 109 -19.13 -13.80 -3.33
C ARG A 109 -19.49 -12.82 -4.45
N LEU A 110 -18.85 -11.66 -4.54
CA LEU A 110 -19.14 -10.67 -5.57
C LEU A 110 -18.46 -11.03 -6.89
N LYS A 111 -19.12 -10.80 -8.02
CA LYS A 111 -18.54 -10.98 -9.37
C LYS A 111 -17.39 -10.01 -9.57
N GLU A 112 -17.62 -8.73 -9.30
CA GLU A 112 -16.59 -7.69 -9.36
C GLU A 112 -15.92 -7.48 -8.00
N PRO A 113 -14.63 -7.15 -7.93
CA PRO A 113 -13.93 -6.88 -6.68
C PRO A 113 -14.24 -5.48 -6.15
N ARG A 114 -15.51 -5.05 -6.17
CA ARG A 114 -15.89 -3.67 -5.78
C ARG A 114 -15.62 -3.41 -4.30
N GLN A 115 -15.78 -4.41 -3.43
CA GLN A 115 -15.38 -4.31 -2.02
C GLN A 115 -13.87 -4.06 -1.80
N LEU A 116 -13.01 -4.30 -2.80
CA LEU A 116 -11.60 -3.92 -2.73
C LEU A 116 -11.37 -2.41 -2.96
N HIS A 117 -12.34 -1.71 -3.55
CA HIS A 117 -12.15 -0.36 -4.09
C HIS A 117 -13.18 0.66 -3.57
N GLU A 118 -14.35 0.20 -3.15
CA GLU A 118 -15.48 1.02 -2.70
C GLU A 118 -15.75 0.73 -1.21
N VAL A 119 -15.31 1.64 -0.35
CA VAL A 119 -15.57 1.58 1.11
C VAL A 119 -16.94 2.19 1.45
N ALA A 120 -17.55 2.92 0.52
CA ALA A 120 -18.87 3.50 0.71
C ALA A 120 -19.93 2.62 0.03
N VAL A 121 -20.89 2.13 0.81
CA VAL A 121 -22.20 1.81 0.24
C VAL A 121 -22.63 3.08 -0.51
N ALA A 122 -22.80 3.01 -1.83
CA ALA A 122 -23.22 4.16 -2.61
C ALA A 122 -24.42 4.82 -1.92
N PRO A 123 -24.41 6.15 -1.72
CA PRO A 123 -25.47 6.81 -0.96
C PRO A 123 -26.81 6.48 -1.58
N MET A 124 -27.64 5.73 -0.85
CA MET A 124 -29.00 5.42 -1.25
C MET A 124 -29.86 6.65 -1.00
N THR A 125 -30.67 7.00 -1.99
CA THR A 125 -31.73 7.98 -1.76
C THR A 125 -32.69 7.41 -0.72
N ARG A 126 -33.26 8.25 0.15
CA ARG A 126 -34.26 7.80 1.14
C ARG A 126 -35.40 7.07 0.42
N GLY A 127 -35.61 5.79 0.77
CA GLY A 127 -36.61 4.91 0.14
C GLY A 127 -36.09 4.03 -1.00
N GLN A 128 -34.83 4.21 -1.42
CA GLN A 128 -34.15 3.32 -2.34
C GLN A 128 -33.65 2.07 -1.59
N SER A 129 -33.92 0.91 -2.16
CA SER A 129 -33.33 -0.38 -1.73
C SER A 129 -32.79 -1.09 -2.96
N TRP A 130 -31.84 -2.00 -2.76
CA TRP A 130 -31.42 -2.92 -3.82
C TRP A 130 -32.57 -3.88 -4.14
N THR A 131 -32.83 -4.10 -5.43
CA THR A 131 -33.74 -5.17 -5.85
C THR A 131 -33.06 -6.53 -5.65
N ALA A 132 -33.85 -7.58 -5.41
CA ALA A 132 -33.32 -8.94 -5.34
C ALA A 132 -32.52 -9.27 -6.61
N ASP A 133 -33.03 -8.91 -7.79
CA ASP A 133 -32.35 -9.09 -9.08
C ASP A 133 -30.99 -8.39 -9.14
N ALA A 134 -30.87 -7.17 -8.62
CA ALA A 134 -29.60 -6.44 -8.62
C ALA A 134 -28.57 -7.08 -7.69
N ILE A 135 -29.00 -7.54 -6.51
CA ILE A 135 -28.13 -8.30 -5.57
C ILE A 135 -27.67 -9.58 -6.26
N ASP A 136 -28.63 -10.33 -6.81
CA ASP A 136 -28.36 -11.57 -7.48
C ASP A 136 -27.38 -11.38 -8.64
N GLN A 137 -27.59 -10.39 -9.49
CA GLN A 137 -26.71 -10.11 -10.63
C GLN A 137 -25.26 -9.84 -10.20
N ASP A 138 -25.02 -9.42 -8.96
CA ASP A 138 -23.69 -9.14 -8.46
C ASP A 138 -23.02 -10.35 -7.77
N LEU A 139 -23.76 -11.42 -7.49
CA LEU A 139 -23.24 -12.62 -6.82
C LEU A 139 -22.72 -13.67 -7.82
N VAL A 140 -21.58 -14.28 -7.49
CA VAL A 140 -21.05 -15.48 -8.18
C VAL A 140 -21.83 -16.74 -7.80
N VAL A 141 -22.33 -16.80 -6.56
CA VAL A 141 -23.13 -17.92 -6.07
C VAL A 141 -24.59 -17.69 -6.41
N LYS A 142 -25.22 -18.68 -7.03
CA LYS A 142 -26.62 -18.64 -7.46
C LYS A 142 -27.39 -19.81 -6.90
N TYR A 143 -28.57 -19.53 -6.35
CA TYR A 143 -29.54 -20.53 -5.92
C TYR A 143 -30.77 -20.47 -6.82
N ASP A 144 -31.13 -21.60 -7.41
CA ASP A 144 -32.37 -21.73 -8.18
C ASP A 144 -33.46 -22.34 -7.28
N PRO A 145 -34.49 -21.57 -6.86
CA PRO A 145 -35.53 -22.06 -5.97
C PRO A 145 -36.47 -23.09 -6.64
N ALA A 146 -36.56 -23.13 -7.97
CA ALA A 146 -37.42 -24.08 -8.67
C ALA A 146 -36.79 -25.48 -8.75
N THR A 147 -35.46 -25.54 -8.81
CA THR A 147 -34.71 -26.81 -8.93
C THR A 147 -33.97 -27.21 -7.65
N GLY A 148 -33.80 -26.28 -6.71
CA GLY A 148 -33.02 -26.48 -5.49
C GLY A 148 -31.49 -26.51 -5.71
N VAL A 149 -31.01 -26.16 -6.91
CA VAL A 149 -29.60 -26.28 -7.29
C VAL A 149 -28.82 -25.02 -6.92
N VAL A 150 -27.63 -25.19 -6.33
CA VAL A 150 -26.64 -24.13 -6.09
C VAL A 150 -25.52 -24.22 -7.14
N LYS A 151 -25.13 -23.08 -7.73
CA LYS A 151 -24.02 -22.97 -8.70
C LYS A 151 -23.04 -21.85 -8.30
N GLY A 152 -21.79 -21.94 -8.77
CA GLY A 152 -20.78 -20.89 -8.62
C GLY A 152 -20.07 -20.84 -7.27
N MET A 153 -20.20 -21.87 -6.43
CA MET A 153 -19.46 -22.00 -5.17
C MET A 153 -17.95 -22.03 -5.38
N ASP A 154 -17.50 -22.62 -6.49
CA ASP A 154 -16.11 -22.68 -6.94
C ASP A 154 -15.55 -21.33 -7.42
N GLN A 155 -16.43 -20.36 -7.70
CA GLN A 155 -16.07 -19.01 -8.14
C GLN A 155 -15.95 -18.02 -6.98
N ILE A 156 -16.16 -18.46 -5.73
CA ILE A 156 -15.92 -17.64 -4.55
C ILE A 156 -14.43 -17.27 -4.51
N ARG A 157 -14.15 -15.96 -4.54
CA ARG A 157 -12.78 -15.47 -4.40
C ARG A 157 -12.35 -15.66 -2.95
N ARG A 158 -11.19 -16.30 -2.76
CA ARG A 158 -10.63 -16.52 -1.43
C ARG A 158 -10.26 -15.21 -0.74
N GLY A 159 -10.41 -15.21 0.57
CA GLY A 159 -9.88 -14.21 1.46
C GLY A 159 -8.36 -14.14 1.39
N PHE A 160 -7.82 -12.98 1.78
CA PHE A 160 -6.38 -12.76 1.84
C PHE A 160 -6.04 -11.80 2.98
N VAL A 161 -4.75 -11.74 3.32
CA VAL A 161 -4.19 -10.70 4.18
C VAL A 161 -2.80 -10.31 3.69
N LYS A 162 -2.53 -8.99 3.64
CA LYS A 162 -1.19 -8.41 3.48
C LYS A 162 -0.53 -8.43 4.86
N ARG A 163 0.61 -9.12 4.99
CA ARG A 163 1.31 -9.29 6.27
C ARG A 163 2.47 -8.32 6.50
N ASP A 164 2.79 -7.52 5.49
CA ASP A 164 3.84 -6.51 5.58
C ASP A 164 3.50 -5.48 6.66
N GLU A 165 4.51 -5.02 7.38
CA GLU A 165 4.35 -4.07 8.46
C GLU A 165 3.83 -2.74 7.90
N ILE A 166 2.68 -2.29 8.41
CA ILE A 166 2.13 -0.98 8.07
C ILE A 166 2.85 0.06 8.93
N ALA A 167 3.59 0.95 8.28
CA ALA A 167 4.26 2.06 8.94
C ALA A 167 3.30 3.21 9.26
N TRP A 168 2.33 3.46 8.37
CA TRP A 168 1.37 4.55 8.54
C TRP A 168 0.05 4.28 7.79
N VAL A 169 -1.05 4.74 8.37
CA VAL A 169 -2.39 4.69 7.78
C VAL A 169 -2.97 6.10 7.71
N LEU A 170 -3.38 6.51 6.52
CA LEU A 170 -4.07 7.78 6.32
C LEU A 170 -5.58 7.52 6.26
N THR A 171 -6.36 8.33 6.97
CA THR A 171 -7.83 8.22 7.03
C THR A 171 -8.51 8.59 5.71
N HIS A 172 -7.82 9.37 4.88
CA HIS A 172 -8.29 9.79 3.57
C HIS A 172 -7.11 10.13 2.67
N ARG A 173 -7.43 10.31 1.40
CA ARG A 173 -6.52 10.83 0.38
C ARG A 173 -7.15 12.04 -0.32
N HIS A 174 -6.32 12.77 -1.04
CA HIS A 174 -6.78 13.85 -1.89
C HIS A 174 -6.99 13.37 -3.32
N SER A 175 -7.95 14.01 -4.00
CA SER A 175 -8.21 13.86 -5.42
C SER A 175 -8.48 15.24 -6.02
N PRO A 176 -8.49 15.40 -7.35
CA PRO A 176 -8.83 16.67 -7.98
C PRO A 176 -10.25 17.18 -7.64
N LYS A 177 -11.11 16.28 -7.16
CA LYS A 177 -12.49 16.59 -6.76
C LYS A 177 -12.64 16.89 -5.26
N GLY A 178 -11.55 16.85 -4.50
CA GLY A 178 -11.53 17.06 -3.04
C GLY A 178 -11.17 15.80 -2.26
N ASN A 179 -11.48 15.82 -0.96
CA ASN A 179 -11.21 14.73 -0.03
C ASN A 179 -11.99 13.48 -0.38
N GLN A 180 -11.31 12.33 -0.33
CA GLN A 180 -11.93 11.01 -0.43
C GLN A 180 -11.84 10.33 0.95
N PRO A 181 -12.76 10.68 1.88
CA PRO A 181 -12.75 10.13 3.23
C PRO A 181 -12.95 8.62 3.22
N TYR A 182 -12.29 7.92 4.17
CA TYR A 182 -12.33 6.46 4.31
C TYR A 182 -11.83 5.67 3.10
N VAL A 183 -11.18 6.33 2.15
CA VAL A 183 -10.33 5.64 1.19
C VAL A 183 -8.94 5.58 1.81
N ALA A 184 -8.70 4.50 2.57
CA ALA A 184 -7.46 4.33 3.31
C ALA A 184 -6.26 4.26 2.36
N SER A 185 -5.20 4.98 2.75
CA SER A 185 -3.91 4.97 2.08
C SER A 185 -2.84 4.46 3.06
N TYR A 186 -1.97 3.59 2.58
CA TYR A 186 -1.01 2.85 3.40
C TYR A 186 0.42 3.13 2.97
N ILE A 187 1.28 3.28 3.97
CA ILE A 187 2.74 3.23 3.81
C ILE A 187 3.22 2.00 4.57
N PHE A 188 4.04 1.17 3.93
CA PHE A 188 4.57 -0.06 4.52
C PHE A 188 6.07 0.08 4.85
N SER A 189 6.54 -0.68 5.83
CA SER A 189 7.94 -0.76 6.23
C SER A 189 8.57 -2.04 5.70
N TYR A 190 9.72 -1.92 5.03
CA TYR A 190 10.51 -3.05 4.56
C TYR A 190 11.93 -2.96 5.09
N ALA A 191 12.50 -4.09 5.48
CA ALA A 191 13.87 -4.19 5.97
C ALA A 191 14.75 -4.96 4.98
N ILE A 192 15.91 -4.41 4.66
CA ILE A 192 16.93 -5.03 3.81
C ILE A 192 18.23 -5.09 4.58
N ASP A 193 18.85 -6.26 4.58
CA ASP A 193 20.14 -6.43 5.23
C ASP A 193 21.26 -5.96 4.32
N LEU A 194 22.22 -5.27 4.91
CA LEU A 194 23.37 -4.77 4.18
C LEU A 194 24.54 -5.76 4.27
N PRO A 195 25.23 -6.03 3.17
CA PRO A 195 26.55 -6.65 3.21
C PRO A 195 27.52 -5.86 4.10
N ALA A 196 28.52 -6.55 4.66
CA ALA A 196 29.54 -5.89 5.47
C ALA A 196 30.26 -4.79 4.66
N GLY A 197 30.29 -3.57 5.20
CA GLY A 197 30.94 -2.43 4.55
C GLY A 197 30.16 -1.81 3.40
N ALA A 198 28.88 -2.16 3.20
CA ALA A 198 28.02 -1.51 2.21
C ALA A 198 27.99 0.00 2.42
N ARG A 199 28.10 0.75 1.31
CA ARG A 199 28.09 2.23 1.30
C ARG A 199 26.97 2.81 0.46
N GLU A 200 26.25 1.98 -0.27
CA GLU A 200 25.14 2.37 -1.12
C GLU A 200 24.13 1.23 -1.20
N VAL A 201 22.92 1.55 -1.65
CA VAL A 201 21.86 0.60 -1.97
C VAL A 201 21.37 0.83 -3.39
N ARG A 202 21.29 -0.23 -4.20
CA ARG A 202 20.76 -0.15 -5.56
C ARG A 202 19.25 -0.39 -5.60
N LEU A 203 18.52 0.64 -6.00
CA LEU A 203 17.07 0.60 -6.15
C LEU A 203 16.65 -0.05 -7.49
N PRO A 204 15.40 -0.57 -7.60
CA PRO A 204 14.90 -1.08 -8.88
C PRO A 204 14.65 0.07 -9.88
N ASN A 205 14.46 -0.28 -11.15
CA ASN A 205 13.83 0.62 -12.12
C ASN A 205 12.37 0.18 -12.28
N ASP A 206 11.48 0.72 -11.43
CA ASP A 206 10.06 0.36 -11.47
C ASP A 206 9.19 1.59 -11.15
N PRO A 207 8.47 2.13 -12.15
CA PRO A 207 7.68 3.36 -11.99
C PRO A 207 6.44 3.17 -11.11
N ARG A 208 6.13 1.95 -10.66
CA ARG A 208 5.04 1.67 -9.72
C ARG A 208 5.43 1.93 -8.27
N ILE A 209 6.73 1.99 -7.97
CA ILE A 209 7.22 2.10 -6.60
C ILE A 209 7.24 3.56 -6.15
N ARG A 210 6.86 3.78 -4.90
CA ARG A 210 6.92 5.05 -4.18
C ARG A 210 7.75 4.80 -2.93
N ILE A 211 8.85 5.54 -2.77
CA ILE A 211 9.70 5.50 -1.57
C ILE A 211 9.56 6.85 -0.87
N MET A 212 9.12 6.81 0.38
CA MET A 212 8.76 7.98 1.19
C MET A 212 9.88 8.35 2.15
N ALA A 213 10.65 7.35 2.59
CA ALA A 213 11.85 7.54 3.38
C ALA A 213 12.70 6.27 3.38
N MET A 214 14.00 6.45 3.64
CA MET A 214 14.92 5.37 3.96
C MET A 214 15.75 5.75 5.18
N THR A 215 16.16 4.75 5.95
CA THR A 215 17.04 4.95 7.11
C THR A 215 17.95 3.74 7.30
N ALA A 216 19.22 3.98 7.57
CA ALA A 216 20.22 2.94 7.79
C ALA A 216 20.42 2.80 9.29
N VAL A 217 20.43 1.56 9.78
CA VAL A 217 20.58 1.28 11.21
C VAL A 217 21.57 0.14 11.44
N ARG A 218 22.09 0.11 12.67
CA ARG A 218 22.90 -1.00 13.18
C ARG A 218 22.10 -1.73 14.24
N GLU A 219 21.70 -2.95 13.93
CA GLU A 219 20.94 -3.81 14.84
C GLU A 219 21.78 -5.00 15.33
N PRO A 220 21.50 -5.52 16.54
CA PRO A 220 22.10 -6.76 17.04
C PRO A 220 21.59 -8.00 16.27
N SER A 221 22.09 -9.18 16.65
CA SER A 221 21.72 -10.47 16.07
C SER A 221 20.21 -10.70 16.02
N ARG A 222 19.74 -11.30 14.92
CA ARG A 222 18.31 -11.35 14.57
C ARG A 222 17.48 -12.24 15.47
N LEU A 223 16.22 -11.84 15.59
CA LEU A 223 15.08 -12.73 15.83
C LEU A 223 14.36 -12.95 14.50
N ARG A 224 13.90 -14.17 14.25
CA ARG A 224 12.99 -14.48 13.13
C ARG A 224 11.67 -14.93 13.73
N PRO A 225 10.52 -14.41 13.25
CA PRO A 225 9.23 -14.97 13.63
C PRO A 225 9.21 -16.47 13.34
N ALA A 226 8.84 -17.28 14.34
CA ALA A 226 8.77 -18.72 14.17
C ALA A 226 7.59 -19.14 13.27
N THR A 227 6.46 -18.46 13.40
CA THR A 227 5.27 -18.63 12.58
C THR A 227 4.34 -17.42 12.72
N ALA A 228 3.35 -17.30 11.83
CA ALA A 228 2.26 -16.35 11.99
C ALA A 228 1.29 -16.82 13.09
N LEU A 229 0.88 -15.91 13.97
CA LEU A 229 -0.11 -16.21 15.03
C LEU A 229 -1.55 -15.92 14.60
N TYR A 230 -1.74 -15.09 13.57
CA TYR A 230 -3.06 -14.68 13.09
C TYR A 230 -3.23 -14.99 11.60
N ALA A 231 -4.46 -15.33 11.22
CA ALA A 231 -4.86 -15.56 9.84
C ALA A 231 -3.88 -16.47 9.07
N ALA A 232 -3.31 -17.49 9.73
CA ALA A 232 -2.29 -18.35 9.14
C ALA A 232 -2.84 -19.20 7.98
N ASP A 233 -4.16 -19.33 7.90
CA ASP A 233 -4.95 -19.99 6.87
C ASP A 233 -5.26 -19.09 5.65
N LEU A 234 -5.17 -17.77 5.79
CA LEU A 234 -5.42 -16.84 4.68
C LEU A 234 -4.21 -16.75 3.74
N ALA A 235 -4.48 -16.72 2.44
CA ALA A 235 -3.43 -16.55 1.45
C ALA A 235 -2.86 -15.12 1.45
N GLU A 236 -1.69 -14.94 0.84
CA GLU A 236 -1.27 -13.63 0.34
C GLU A 236 -2.21 -13.18 -0.79
N PRO A 237 -2.39 -11.86 -1.01
CA PRO A 237 -3.21 -11.36 -2.11
C PRO A 237 -2.80 -12.00 -3.43
N ALA A 238 -3.79 -12.44 -4.21
CA ALA A 238 -3.54 -12.97 -5.54
C ALA A 238 -2.87 -11.90 -6.39
N ARG A 239 -1.77 -12.26 -7.06
CA ARG A 239 -1.10 -11.36 -8.00
C ARG A 239 -2.06 -11.08 -9.14
N ASN A 240 -2.38 -9.81 -9.41
CA ASN A 240 -3.07 -9.44 -10.64
C ASN A 240 -2.20 -9.93 -11.81
N LYS A 241 -2.75 -10.84 -12.62
CA LYS A 241 -2.13 -11.29 -13.87
C LYS A 241 -2.32 -10.25 -14.96
#